data_AF-A0A8B6C0K2-F1
#
_entry.id   AF-A0A8B6C0K2-F1
#
_cell.length_a   1.000
_cell.length_b   1.000
_cell.length_c   1.000
_cell.angle_alpha   90.00
_cell.angle_beta   90.00
_cell.angle_gamma   90.00
#
_symmetry.space_group_name_H-M   'P 1'
#
loop_
_entity.id
_entity.type
_entity.pdbx_description
1 polymer ?
#
loop_
_entity_poly.entity_id
_entity_poly.type
_entity_poly.pdbx_seq_one_letter_code
_entity_poly.pdbx_strand_id
1 'polypeptide(L)'
;MEHQRIPCFHIRPPINIDLNIEIENNNRYDENAVLVKIPDLVDLPEHVLNQLPEGSNQRPLRQLAGRPVGRVPANVCKAFKQLLQTQMAKKVICRYTGMAAPSRNPPSHQRFHRTNRIFDIPGGGAELSCDYFILINKSHFREAMRVLENCIPFQDLDARLSA
;
A
#
# COMPACT_ATOMS: atom_id res chain seq x y z
N MET A 1 -14.49 -21.24 -8.23
CA MET A 1 -14.02 -19.96 -8.79
C MET A 1 -12.51 -19.92 -8.66
N GLU A 2 -11.77 -20.17 -9.74
CA GLU A 2 -10.30 -20.15 -9.73
C GLU A 2 -9.82 -18.71 -9.58
N HIS A 3 -9.05 -18.43 -8.53
CA HIS A 3 -8.33 -17.18 -8.39
C HIS A 3 -7.25 -17.13 -9.48
N GLN A 4 -7.50 -16.37 -10.55
CA GLN A 4 -6.52 -16.11 -11.60
C GLN A 4 -5.22 -15.64 -10.94
N ARG A 5 -4.16 -16.45 -11.09
CA ARG A 5 -2.80 -16.08 -10.69
C ARG A 5 -2.33 -14.97 -11.61
N ILE A 6 -2.58 -13.71 -11.27
CA ILE A 6 -2.00 -12.56 -11.97
C ILE A 6 -0.48 -12.51 -11.67
N PRO A 7 0.41 -12.83 -12.64
CA PRO A 7 1.83 -13.08 -12.38
C PRO A 7 2.67 -11.81 -12.12
N CYS A 8 2.02 -10.69 -11.81
CA CYS A 8 2.59 -9.34 -11.79
C CYS A 8 3.22 -8.92 -10.46
N PHE A 9 2.96 -9.64 -9.35
CA PHE A 9 3.48 -9.28 -8.02
C PHE A 9 4.63 -10.18 -7.59
N HIS A 10 5.76 -9.56 -7.25
CA HIS A 10 6.91 -10.25 -6.66
C HIS A 10 6.58 -10.80 -5.27
N ILE A 11 5.81 -10.05 -4.49
CA ILE A 11 5.34 -10.42 -3.15
C ILE A 11 3.84 -10.15 -3.10
N ARG A 12 3.05 -11.18 -2.79
CA ARG A 12 1.67 -11.04 -2.33
C ARG A 12 1.64 -11.41 -0.85
N PRO A 13 1.51 -10.43 0.05
CA PRO A 13 1.58 -10.67 1.48
C PRO A 13 0.43 -11.58 1.93
N PRO A 14 0.58 -12.32 3.03
CA PRO A 14 -0.54 -12.99 3.69
C PRO A 14 -1.62 -12.00 4.13
N ILE A 15 -2.89 -12.42 4.12
CA ILE A 15 -4.05 -11.56 4.49
C ILE A 15 -4.12 -11.25 6.00
N ASN A 16 -3.41 -12.01 6.81
CA ASN A 16 -3.39 -11.94 8.27
C ASN A 16 -2.24 -11.10 8.82
N ILE A 17 -1.55 -10.33 7.98
CA ILE A 17 -0.53 -9.38 8.42
C ILE A 17 -0.91 -7.95 8.05
N ASP A 18 -0.59 -7.03 8.96
CA ASP A 18 -0.70 -5.60 8.74
C ASP A 18 0.59 -5.12 8.08
N LEU A 19 0.48 -4.40 6.96
CA LEU A 19 1.61 -3.84 6.21
C LEU A 19 1.88 -2.42 6.68
N ASN A 20 3.16 -2.05 6.66
CA ASN A 20 3.60 -0.71 7.01
C ASN A 20 3.46 0.23 5.82
N ILE A 21 3.06 1.47 6.12
CA ILE A 21 3.01 2.59 5.18
C ILE A 21 4.13 3.56 5.54
N GLU A 22 5.02 3.85 4.58
CA GLU A 22 6.18 4.72 4.79
C GLU A 22 6.31 5.74 3.66
N ILE A 23 6.70 6.97 4.00
CA ILE A 23 6.97 8.02 3.01
C ILE A 23 8.22 7.64 2.21
N GLU A 24 8.11 7.66 0.88
CA GLU A 24 9.25 7.44 0.00
C GLU A 24 9.91 8.78 -0.33
N ASN A 25 11.05 9.05 0.29
CA ASN A 25 11.81 10.27 0.00
C ASN A 25 12.49 10.17 -1.38
N ASN A 26 12.51 11.27 -2.11
CA ASN A 26 13.21 11.42 -3.40
C ASN A 26 12.74 10.47 -4.51
N ASN A 27 11.46 10.07 -4.51
CA ASN A 27 10.90 9.35 -5.65
C ASN A 27 10.91 10.26 -6.89
N ARG A 28 11.51 9.77 -7.99
CA ARG A 28 11.74 10.54 -9.22
C ARG A 28 10.48 10.82 -10.04
N TYR A 29 9.37 10.17 -9.72
CA TYR A 29 8.13 10.19 -10.50
C TYR A 29 6.97 10.86 -9.77
N ASP A 30 6.86 10.64 -8.47
CA ASP A 30 5.83 11.24 -7.62
C ASP A 30 6.46 11.70 -6.31
N GLU A 31 6.55 13.02 -6.11
CA GLU A 31 7.08 13.60 -4.87
C GLU A 31 6.28 13.15 -3.64
N ASN A 32 5.02 12.76 -3.80
CA ASN A 32 4.13 12.33 -2.73
C ASN A 32 4.17 10.82 -2.48
N ALA A 33 5.02 10.08 -3.20
CA ALA A 33 5.02 8.62 -3.16
C ALA A 33 5.09 8.06 -1.74
N VAL A 34 4.24 7.07 -1.49
CA VAL A 34 4.17 6.35 -0.22
C VAL A 34 4.28 4.85 -0.51
N LEU A 35 5.22 4.19 0.18
CA LEU A 35 5.51 2.77 0.04
C LEU A 35 4.62 1.93 0.96
N VAL A 36 4.27 0.75 0.48
CA VAL A 36 3.70 -0.35 1.26
C VAL A 36 4.81 -1.37 1.48
N LYS A 37 5.09 -1.72 2.74
CA LYS A 37 6.17 -2.64 3.13
C LYS A 37 5.66 -3.77 4.02
N ILE A 38 6.30 -4.93 3.92
CA ILE A 38 6.22 -5.94 4.98
C ILE A 38 6.77 -5.29 6.26
N PRO A 39 6.16 -5.52 7.44
CA PRO A 39 6.70 -5.01 8.70
C PRO A 39 8.15 -5.40 8.93
N ASP A 40 8.83 -4.62 9.75
CA ASP A 40 10.15 -4.98 10.22
C ASP A 40 10.08 -6.24 11.10
N LEU A 41 11.21 -6.94 11.22
CA LEU A 41 11.24 -8.27 11.83
C LEU A 41 10.73 -8.24 13.28
N VAL A 42 10.99 -7.14 14.00
CA VAL A 42 10.58 -6.91 15.39
C VAL A 42 9.06 -6.74 15.56
N ASP A 43 8.37 -6.32 14.50
CA ASP A 43 6.93 -6.05 14.49
C ASP A 43 6.12 -7.21 13.92
N LEU A 44 6.78 -8.22 13.34
CA LEU A 44 6.12 -9.42 12.82
C LEU A 44 5.75 -10.37 13.96
N PRO A 45 4.48 -10.81 14.06
CA PRO A 45 4.10 -11.84 15.01
C PRO A 45 4.88 -13.14 14.78
N GLU A 46 5.33 -13.79 15.87
CA GLU A 46 6.17 -14.99 15.77
C GLU A 46 5.50 -16.11 14.93
N HIS A 47 4.18 -16.26 15.07
CA HIS A 47 3.39 -17.25 14.35
C HIS A 47 3.34 -17.04 12.83
N VAL A 48 3.69 -15.86 12.31
CA VAL A 48 3.71 -15.58 10.86
C VAL A 48 5.11 -15.63 10.24
N LEU A 49 6.18 -15.69 11.04
CA LEU A 49 7.57 -15.55 10.55
C LEU A 49 7.97 -16.55 9.46
N ASN A 50 7.42 -17.76 9.52
CA ASN A 50 7.70 -18.86 8.58
C ASN A 50 6.64 -18.99 7.48
N GLN A 51 5.61 -18.15 7.46
CA GLN A 51 4.61 -18.14 6.39
C GLN A 51 5.27 -17.69 5.09
N LEU A 52 4.89 -18.33 3.99
CA LEU A 52 5.34 -17.99 2.65
C LEU A 52 4.28 -17.09 2.00
N PRO A 53 4.65 -15.89 1.52
CA PRO A 53 3.75 -15.09 0.70
C PRO A 53 3.50 -15.81 -0.64
N GLU A 54 2.36 -15.49 -1.25
CA GLU A 54 2.09 -15.90 -2.62
C GLU A 54 2.87 -15.02 -3.61
N GLY A 55 3.00 -15.45 -4.87
CA GLY A 55 3.75 -14.73 -5.90
C GLY A 55 5.04 -15.43 -6.30
N SER A 56 5.96 -14.69 -6.95
CA SER A 56 7.21 -15.26 -7.46
C SER A 56 8.32 -15.38 -6.41
N ASN A 57 8.27 -14.59 -5.33
CA ASN A 57 9.26 -14.62 -4.26
C ASN A 57 8.76 -15.42 -3.04
N GLN A 58 8.84 -16.75 -3.12
CA GLN A 58 8.41 -17.69 -2.08
C GLN A 58 9.46 -17.86 -0.97
N ARG A 59 9.79 -16.76 -0.28
CA ARG A 59 10.68 -16.79 0.90
C ARG A 59 9.87 -16.55 2.18
N PRO A 60 10.27 -17.13 3.32
CA PRO A 60 9.63 -16.88 4.61
C PRO A 60 9.54 -15.38 4.94
N LEU A 61 8.45 -14.94 5.57
CA LEU A 61 8.25 -13.54 5.95
C LEU A 61 9.41 -12.95 6.75
N ARG A 62 10.07 -13.73 7.63
CA ARG A 62 11.27 -13.27 8.35
C ARG A 62 12.42 -12.80 7.43
N GLN A 63 12.51 -13.35 6.22
CA GLN A 63 13.52 -12.96 5.21
C GLN A 63 13.04 -11.81 4.31
N LEU A 64 11.75 -11.50 4.37
CA LEU A 64 11.10 -10.43 3.60
C LEU A 64 10.72 -9.23 4.47
N ALA A 65 10.99 -9.29 5.77
CA ALA A 65 10.76 -8.19 6.71
C ALA A 65 11.38 -6.88 6.19
N GLY A 66 10.63 -5.79 6.32
CA GLY A 66 11.02 -4.47 5.82
C GLY A 66 11.08 -4.33 4.29
N ARG A 67 10.79 -5.38 3.50
CA ARG A 67 10.83 -5.26 2.04
C ARG A 67 9.60 -4.55 1.48
N PRO A 68 9.78 -3.75 0.42
CA PRO A 68 8.66 -3.14 -0.29
C PRO A 68 7.81 -4.19 -1.00
N VAL A 69 6.50 -4.05 -0.86
CA VAL A 69 5.47 -4.82 -1.58
C VAL A 69 5.01 -4.03 -2.80
N GLY A 70 4.83 -2.71 -2.64
CA GLY A 70 4.33 -1.82 -3.67
C GLY A 70 4.23 -0.39 -3.19
N ARG A 71 3.41 0.41 -3.86
CA ARG A 71 3.09 1.79 -3.49
C ARG A 71 1.61 1.97 -3.31
N VAL A 72 1.25 2.96 -2.51
CA VAL A 72 -0.12 3.43 -2.39
C VAL A 72 -0.54 4.07 -3.72
N PRO A 73 -1.82 4.01 -4.12
CA PRO A 73 -2.32 4.73 -5.29
C PRO A 73 -2.02 6.24 -5.22
N ALA A 74 -1.67 6.84 -6.36
CA ALA A 74 -1.20 8.23 -6.42
C ALA A 74 -2.19 9.26 -5.84
N ASN A 75 -3.49 9.03 -6.01
CA ASN A 75 -4.54 9.89 -5.44
C ASN A 75 -4.56 9.86 -3.90
N VAL A 76 -4.15 8.75 -3.28
CA VAL A 76 -4.14 8.57 -1.83
C VAL A 76 -2.79 8.95 -1.21
N CYS A 77 -1.69 8.80 -1.96
CA CYS A 77 -0.32 9.16 -1.55
C CYS A 77 -0.23 10.55 -0.91
N LYS A 78 -0.82 11.57 -1.55
CA LYS A 78 -0.79 12.95 -1.07
C LYS A 78 -1.42 13.09 0.32
N ALA A 79 -2.57 12.47 0.55
CA ALA A 79 -3.25 12.50 1.85
C ALA A 79 -2.39 11.85 2.93
N PHE A 80 -1.89 10.64 2.67
CA PHE A 80 -1.13 9.87 3.64
C PHE A 80 0.18 10.55 4.00
N LYS A 81 0.90 11.05 3.00
CA LYS A 81 2.13 11.81 3.23
C LYS A 81 1.86 13.05 4.08
N GLN A 82 0.83 13.83 3.76
CA GLN A 82 0.48 15.01 4.54
C GLN A 82 0.15 14.64 5.99
N LEU A 83 -0.72 13.64 6.22
CA LEU A 83 -1.11 13.19 7.56
C LEU A 83 0.09 12.73 8.40
N LEU A 84 1.04 12.03 7.78
CA LEU A 84 2.23 11.52 8.46
C LEU A 84 3.27 12.62 8.74
N GLN A 85 3.55 13.50 7.76
CA GLN A 85 4.53 14.59 7.91
C GLN A 85 4.09 15.64 8.93
N THR A 86 2.79 15.95 8.95
CA THR A 86 2.22 16.91 9.90
C THR A 86 1.86 16.30 11.24
N GLN A 87 2.17 15.00 11.43
CA GLN A 87 1.85 14.25 12.65
C GLN A 87 0.36 14.30 13.01
N MET A 88 -0.53 14.46 12.03
CA MET A 88 -1.98 14.35 12.25
C MET A 88 -2.40 12.89 12.44
N ALA A 89 -1.69 11.95 11.81
CA ALA A 89 -1.84 10.52 12.04
C ALA A 89 -0.62 9.96 12.77
N LYS A 90 -0.86 9.08 13.75
CA LYS A 90 0.20 8.31 14.43
C LYS A 90 0.74 7.21 13.54
N LYS A 91 -0.15 6.56 12.79
CA LYS A 91 0.17 5.41 11.94
C LYS A 91 -0.88 5.26 10.84
N VAL A 92 -0.43 4.79 9.68
CA VAL A 92 -1.30 4.25 8.63
C VAL A 92 -0.92 2.78 8.44
N ILE A 93 -1.92 1.92 8.41
CA ILE A 93 -1.78 0.47 8.23
C ILE A 93 -2.49 0.09 6.93
N CYS A 94 -1.91 -0.85 6.20
CA CYS A 94 -2.50 -1.42 5.00
C CYS A 94 -2.72 -2.92 5.20
N ARG A 95 -3.93 -3.41 4.97
CA ARG A 95 -4.26 -4.84 5.07
C ARG A 95 -4.68 -5.37 3.72
N TYR A 96 -3.95 -6.35 3.21
CA TYR A 96 -4.28 -7.00 1.95
C TYR A 96 -5.53 -7.87 2.11
N THR A 97 -6.51 -7.74 1.20
CA THR A 97 -7.80 -8.43 1.28
C THR A 97 -7.83 -9.78 0.56
N GLY A 98 -6.69 -10.24 0.02
CA GLY A 98 -6.59 -11.52 -0.69
C GLY A 98 -6.84 -11.43 -2.20
N MET A 99 -7.23 -10.26 -2.70
CA MET A 99 -7.52 -10.04 -4.11
C MET A 99 -6.41 -9.28 -4.82
N ALA A 100 -5.87 -9.90 -5.87
CA ALA A 100 -5.06 -9.21 -6.88
C ALA A 100 -5.89 -9.04 -8.14
N ALA A 101 -5.89 -7.85 -8.75
CA ALA A 101 -6.61 -7.55 -9.98
C ALA A 101 -5.69 -6.85 -11.00
N PRO A 102 -5.97 -6.92 -12.31
CA PRO A 102 -5.36 -6.00 -13.26
C PRO A 102 -5.83 -4.58 -12.93
N SER A 103 -4.92 -3.60 -12.97
CA SER A 103 -5.31 -2.21 -12.72
C SER A 103 -6.19 -1.73 -13.87
N ARG A 104 -7.44 -1.35 -13.55
CA ARG A 104 -8.46 -1.04 -14.56
C ARG A 104 -8.20 0.28 -15.29
N ASN A 105 -7.58 1.26 -14.63
CA ASN A 105 -7.27 2.59 -15.18
C ASN A 105 -5.97 3.16 -14.56
N PRO A 106 -4.78 2.65 -14.89
CA PRO A 106 -3.55 3.24 -14.37
C PRO A 106 -3.39 4.67 -14.93
N PRO A 107 -2.95 5.66 -14.11
CA PRO A 107 -2.49 6.94 -14.62
C PRO A 107 -1.52 6.72 -15.78
N SER A 108 -1.57 7.55 -16.83
CA SER A 108 -0.82 7.32 -18.08
C SER A 108 0.67 7.08 -17.86
N HIS A 109 1.29 7.78 -16.92
CA HIS A 109 2.70 7.65 -16.53
C HIS A 109 3.03 6.37 -15.72
N GLN A 110 2.02 5.62 -15.29
CA GLN A 110 2.15 4.36 -14.56
C GLN A 110 1.66 3.16 -15.38
N ARG A 111 1.31 3.33 -16.67
CA ARG A 111 0.84 2.21 -17.50
C ARG A 111 2.02 1.31 -17.90
N PHE A 112 1.80 0.00 -17.89
CA PHE A 112 2.75 -0.96 -18.45
C PHE A 112 2.85 -0.78 -19.98
N HIS A 113 4.05 -0.53 -20.50
CA HIS A 113 4.30 -0.37 -21.94
C HIS A 113 5.24 -1.46 -22.46
N ARG A 114 4.71 -2.38 -23.28
CA ARG A 114 5.43 -3.55 -23.85
C ARG A 114 6.68 -3.24 -24.66
N THR A 115 6.89 -2.00 -25.10
CA THR A 115 7.90 -1.63 -26.12
C THR A 115 9.15 -0.94 -25.56
N ASN A 116 9.17 -0.55 -24.28
CA ASN A 116 10.29 0.23 -23.73
C ASN A 116 11.06 -0.55 -22.65
N ARG A 117 12.32 -0.86 -22.96
CA ARG A 117 13.30 -1.57 -22.10
C ARG A 117 13.62 -0.89 -20.75
N ILE A 118 13.05 0.28 -20.47
CA ILE A 118 13.36 1.12 -19.30
C ILE A 118 12.13 1.27 -18.37
N PHE A 119 10.92 0.85 -18.82
CA PHE A 119 9.68 1.05 -18.08
C PHE A 119 9.02 -0.24 -17.57
N ASP A 120 9.82 -1.30 -17.32
CA ASP A 120 9.47 -2.34 -16.33
C ASP A 120 9.52 -1.72 -14.91
N ILE A 121 8.69 -0.71 -14.68
CA ILE A 121 8.53 -0.08 -13.37
C ILE A 121 7.46 -0.88 -12.61
N PRO A 122 7.78 -1.45 -11.43
CA PRO A 122 6.79 -2.10 -10.58
C PRO A 122 5.67 -1.11 -10.23
N GLY A 123 4.43 -1.43 -10.64
CA GLY A 123 3.23 -0.65 -10.31
C GLY A 123 2.24 -0.46 -11.46
N GLY A 124 2.64 -0.70 -12.70
CA GLY A 124 1.76 -0.55 -13.84
C GLY A 124 1.06 -1.83 -14.25
N GLY A 125 -0.27 -1.89 -14.13
CA GLY A 125 -1.08 -2.95 -14.74
C GLY A 125 -1.63 -4.00 -13.78
N ALA A 126 -1.33 -3.92 -12.48
CA ALA A 126 -2.00 -4.73 -11.46
C ALA A 126 -2.04 -4.04 -10.10
N GLU A 127 -3.06 -4.37 -9.32
CA GLU A 127 -3.33 -3.84 -7.99
C GLU A 127 -3.57 -4.98 -6.99
N LEU A 128 -3.15 -4.77 -5.75
CA LEU A 128 -3.58 -5.55 -4.60
C LEU A 128 -4.71 -4.78 -3.93
N SER A 129 -5.87 -5.40 -3.77
CA SER A 129 -6.96 -4.82 -3.01
C SER A 129 -6.58 -4.80 -1.53
N CYS A 130 -6.68 -3.62 -0.92
CA CYS A 130 -6.25 -3.39 0.45
C CYS A 130 -7.24 -2.49 1.18
N ASP A 131 -7.41 -2.75 2.48
CA ASP A 131 -8.05 -1.84 3.41
C ASP A 131 -7.00 -0.99 4.11
N TYR A 132 -7.27 0.31 4.23
CA TYR A 132 -6.37 1.25 4.92
C TYR A 132 -6.97 1.68 6.25
N PHE A 133 -6.19 1.53 7.33
CA PHE A 133 -6.57 1.96 8.67
C PHE A 133 -5.67 3.10 9.12
N ILE A 134 -6.26 4.25 9.45
CA ILE A 134 -5.54 5.47 9.82
C ILE A 134 -5.79 5.76 11.29
N LEU A 135 -4.74 5.72 12.11
CA LEU A 135 -4.82 6.09 13.51
C LEU A 135 -4.58 7.60 13.66
N ILE A 136 -5.67 8.36 13.71
CA ILE A 136 -5.62 9.83 13.76
C ILE A 136 -5.42 10.34 15.20
N ASN A 137 -4.60 11.37 15.38
CA ASN A 137 -4.48 12.09 16.63
C ASN A 137 -5.77 12.85 16.93
N LYS A 138 -6.36 12.62 18.11
CA LYS A 138 -7.67 13.17 18.50
C LYS A 138 -7.73 14.71 18.38
N SER A 139 -6.65 15.42 18.71
CA SER A 139 -6.54 16.88 18.56
C SER A 139 -6.63 17.36 17.11
N HIS A 140 -6.21 16.54 16.15
CA HIS A 140 -6.16 16.86 14.73
C HIS A 140 -7.29 16.23 13.93
N PHE A 141 -8.25 15.55 14.58
CA PHE A 141 -9.25 14.75 13.87
C PHE A 141 -9.98 15.51 12.76
N ARG A 142 -10.50 16.71 13.07
CA ARG A 142 -11.22 17.52 12.06
C ARG A 142 -10.34 17.94 10.89
N GLU A 143 -9.09 18.29 11.16
CA GLU A 143 -8.15 18.71 10.12
C GLU A 143 -7.72 17.52 9.24
N ALA A 144 -7.42 16.38 9.87
CA ALA A 144 -7.11 15.13 9.20
C ALA A 144 -8.25 14.67 8.28
N MET A 145 -9.50 14.76 8.74
CA MET A 145 -10.66 14.42 7.92
C MET A 145 -10.79 15.34 6.70
N ARG A 146 -10.53 16.65 6.85
CA ARG A 146 -10.52 17.57 5.69
C ARG A 146 -9.43 17.23 4.68
N VAL A 147 -8.24 16.83 5.15
CA VAL A 147 -7.16 16.37 4.26
C VAL A 147 -7.61 15.15 3.45
N LEU A 148 -8.24 14.18 4.11
CA LEU A 148 -8.78 12.98 3.47
C LEU A 148 -9.87 13.32 2.45
N GLU A 149 -10.86 14.12 2.83
CA GLU A 149 -11.97 14.55 1.96
C GLU A 149 -11.51 15.34 0.73
N ASN A 150 -10.43 16.13 0.88
CA ASN A 150 -9.89 16.93 -0.23
C ASN A 150 -9.04 16.11 -1.22
N CYS A 151 -8.49 14.96 -0.79
CA CYS A 151 -7.55 14.18 -1.60
C CYS A 151 -8.16 12.87 -2.13
N ILE A 152 -9.13 12.30 -1.40
CA ILE A 152 -9.71 11.00 -1.69
C ILE A 152 -11.18 11.21 -2.08
N PRO A 153 -11.63 10.70 -3.23
CA PRO A 153 -13.04 10.76 -3.62
C PRO A 153 -13.94 10.22 -2.51
N PHE A 154 -15.07 10.89 -2.25
CA PHE A 154 -15.97 10.54 -1.15
C PHE A 154 -16.45 9.08 -1.20
N GLN A 155 -16.63 8.53 -2.40
CA GLN A 155 -17.03 7.13 -2.63
C GLN A 155 -15.95 6.11 -2.22
N ASP A 156 -14.69 6.52 -2.09
CA ASP A 156 -13.55 5.69 -1.68
C ASP A 156 -13.24 5.85 -0.17
N LEU A 157 -13.94 6.76 0.53
CA LEU A 157 -13.84 7.02 1.97
C LEU A 157 -14.93 6.27 2.74
N ASP A 158 -14.89 4.93 2.74
CA ASP A 158 -15.90 4.14 3.44
C ASP A 158 -15.48 3.73 4.88
N ALA A 159 -16.45 3.73 5.79
CA ALA A 159 -16.40 3.46 7.24
C ALA A 159 -15.72 4.52 8.15
N ARG A 160 -16.50 5.54 8.55
CA ARG A 160 -16.23 6.36 9.74
C ARG A 160 -16.34 5.51 11.01
N LEU A 161 -15.27 4.83 11.43
CA LEU A 161 -15.19 4.25 12.75
C LEU A 161 -14.81 5.33 13.77
N SER A 162 -15.82 6.07 14.22
CA SER A 162 -15.77 6.81 15.47
C SER A 162 -15.73 5.83 16.63
N ALA A 163 -14.62 5.78 17.36
CA ALA A 163 -14.55 5.26 18.72
C ALA A 163 -14.64 6.43 19.72
#